data_AF-A0A2W4YFT5-F1
#
_entry.id   AF-A0A2W4YFT5-F1
#
_cell.length_a   1.000
_cell.length_b   1.000
_cell.length_c   1.000
_cell.angle_alpha   90.00
_cell.angle_beta   90.00
_cell.angle_gamma   90.00
#
_symmetry.space_group_name_H-M   'P 1'
#
loop_
_entity.id
_entity.type
_entity.pdbx_description
1 polymer ?
#
loop_
_entity_poly.entity_id
_entity_poly.type
_entity_poly.pdbx_seq_one_letter_code
_entity_poly.pdbx_strand_id
1 'polypeptide(L)'
;LDAALEGASADPIRRAIWLDALDRRLVPLLPPALAPHARLANVDRNRLVFLVDSPIWHARLRLSAEVLLDAARSIGLDVSDIVIRTSTRPLRAPATDAGRPPIGGAPSATAREALQAVLASLRSPEDDRTD
;
A
#
# COMPACT_ATOMS: atom_id res chain seq x y z
N LEU A 1 19.69 -1.39 -0.40
CA LEU A 1 18.26 -1.63 -0.07
C LEU A 1 17.64 -2.59 -1.08
N ASP A 2 18.15 -2.62 -2.31
CA ASP A 2 17.65 -3.46 -3.41
C ASP A 2 17.86 -4.97 -3.24
N ALA A 3 18.98 -5.42 -2.65
CA ALA A 3 19.28 -6.85 -2.50
C ALA A 3 18.29 -7.64 -1.61
N ALA A 4 17.60 -6.98 -0.67
CA ALA A 4 16.57 -7.61 0.17
C ALA A 4 15.21 -7.77 -0.57
N LEU A 5 15.07 -7.14 -1.73
CA LEU A 5 13.88 -7.09 -2.59
C LEU A 5 14.08 -7.88 -3.90
N GLU A 6 14.98 -8.87 -3.90
CA GLU A 6 15.22 -9.75 -5.06
C GLU A 6 14.72 -11.19 -4.88
N GLY A 7 14.43 -11.63 -3.64
CA GLY A 7 13.84 -12.95 -3.34
C GLY A 7 12.30 -12.97 -3.28
N ALA A 8 11.67 -14.08 -2.89
CA ALA A 8 10.21 -14.21 -2.76
C ALA A 8 9.52 -13.15 -1.85
N SER A 9 10.28 -12.45 -1.00
CA SER A 9 9.87 -11.28 -0.21
C SER A 9 9.75 -9.98 -1.02
N ALA A 10 10.35 -9.91 -2.20
CA ALA A 10 10.21 -8.84 -3.17
C ALA A 10 8.78 -8.73 -3.70
N ASP A 11 8.17 -9.89 -3.93
CA ASP A 11 6.85 -10.00 -4.55
C ASP A 11 5.76 -9.27 -3.74
N PRO A 12 5.63 -9.46 -2.41
CA PRO A 12 4.63 -8.72 -1.63
C PRO A 12 4.89 -7.21 -1.56
N ILE A 13 6.15 -6.75 -1.54
CA ILE A 13 6.46 -5.31 -1.50
C ILE A 13 6.19 -4.67 -2.87
N ARG A 14 6.65 -5.30 -3.96
CA ARG A 14 6.33 -4.86 -5.33
C ARG A 14 4.83 -4.85 -5.56
N ARG A 15 4.12 -5.87 -5.05
CA ARG A 15 2.67 -5.94 -5.10
C ARG A 15 2.00 -4.83 -4.30
N ALA A 16 2.48 -4.51 -3.10
CA ALA A 16 1.95 -3.40 -2.32
C ALA A 16 2.14 -2.05 -3.04
N ILE A 17 3.30 -1.82 -3.66
CA ILE A 17 3.57 -0.61 -4.47
C ILE A 17 2.66 -0.55 -5.68
N TRP A 18 2.50 -1.67 -6.40
CA TRP A 18 1.59 -1.76 -7.54
C TRP A 18 0.13 -1.50 -7.15
N LEU A 19 -0.32 -2.04 -6.01
CA LEU A 19 -1.65 -1.79 -5.47
C LEU A 19 -1.85 -0.32 -5.09
N ASP A 20 -0.85 0.33 -4.49
CA ASP A 20 -0.92 1.76 -4.15
C ASP A 20 -1.00 2.63 -5.42
N ALA A 21 -0.18 2.33 -6.43
CA ALA A 21 -0.23 3.02 -7.71
C ALA A 21 -1.60 2.83 -8.40
N LEU A 22 -2.18 1.64 -8.29
CA LEU A 22 -3.49 1.34 -8.83
C LEU A 22 -4.61 2.08 -8.06
N ASP A 23 -4.56 2.10 -6.73
CA ASP A 23 -5.49 2.86 -5.89
C ASP A 23 -5.52 4.33 -6.31
N ARG A 24 -4.35 4.95 -6.49
CA ARG A 24 -4.22 6.35 -6.93
C ARG A 24 -4.80 6.61 -8.32
N ARG A 25 -4.90 5.60 -9.18
CA ARG A 25 -5.51 5.72 -10.52
C ARG A 25 -7.02 5.50 -10.50
N LEU A 26 -7.51 4.60 -9.64
CA LEU A 26 -8.93 4.27 -9.55
C LEU A 26 -9.71 5.27 -8.70
N VAL A 27 -9.16 5.74 -7.57
CA VAL A 27 -9.85 6.65 -6.65
C VAL A 27 -10.33 7.95 -7.31
N PRO A 28 -9.55 8.60 -8.21
CA PRO A 28 -10.03 9.79 -8.93
C PRO A 28 -11.19 9.56 -9.88
N LEU A 29 -11.45 8.31 -10.28
CA LEU A 29 -12.56 7.94 -11.17
C LEU A 29 -13.87 7.74 -10.38
N LEU A 30 -13.79 7.70 -9.04
CA LEU A 30 -14.95 7.66 -8.18
C LEU A 30 -15.64 9.02 -8.11
N PRO A 31 -16.95 9.04 -7.79
CA PRO A 31 -17.62 10.27 -7.40
C PRO A 31 -16.82 10.99 -6.29
N PRO A 32 -16.65 12.33 -6.35
CA PRO A 32 -15.77 13.06 -5.46
C PRO A 32 -16.16 12.92 -3.98
N ALA A 33 -17.45 12.71 -3.71
CA ALA A 33 -17.94 12.43 -2.36
C ALA A 33 -17.51 11.06 -1.81
N LEU A 34 -17.13 10.10 -2.67
CA LEU A 34 -16.78 8.72 -2.29
C LEU A 34 -15.26 8.49 -2.22
N ALA A 35 -14.48 9.21 -3.03
CA ALA A 35 -13.02 9.13 -3.08
C ALA A 35 -12.28 9.21 -1.72
N PRO A 36 -12.71 10.02 -0.72
CA PRO A 36 -12.06 10.02 0.60
C PRO A 36 -12.43 8.82 1.48
N HIS A 37 -13.54 8.15 1.19
CA HIS A 37 -14.13 7.07 2.01
C HIS A 37 -13.92 5.66 1.42
N ALA A 38 -13.19 5.55 0.31
CA ALA A 38 -12.89 4.30 -0.36
C ALA A 38 -11.38 4.13 -0.56
N ARG A 39 -10.89 2.91 -0.35
CA ARG A 39 -9.51 2.51 -0.62
C ARG A 39 -9.46 1.13 -1.23
N LEU A 40 -8.67 0.94 -2.27
CA LEU A 40 -8.36 -0.37 -2.82
C LEU A 40 -7.51 -1.15 -1.82
N ALA A 41 -8.05 -2.29 -1.37
CA ALA A 41 -7.37 -3.20 -0.46
C ALA A 41 -6.52 -4.22 -1.22
N ASN A 42 -7.10 -4.79 -2.28
CA ASN A 42 -6.49 -5.85 -3.04
C ASN A 42 -7.17 -6.03 -4.39
N VAL A 43 -6.48 -6.72 -5.29
CA VAL A 43 -7.04 -7.33 -6.49
C VAL A 43 -6.79 -8.83 -6.37
N ASP A 44 -7.84 -9.65 -6.32
CA ASP A 44 -7.71 -11.11 -6.28
C ASP A 44 -8.36 -11.72 -7.52
N ARG A 45 -7.54 -12.36 -8.37
CA ARG A 45 -7.96 -12.93 -9.65
C ARG A 45 -8.74 -11.90 -10.48
N ASN A 46 -10.06 -12.02 -10.54
CA ASN A 46 -10.96 -11.12 -11.26
C ASN A 46 -11.82 -10.24 -10.33
N ARG A 47 -11.40 -10.01 -9.09
CA ARG A 47 -12.19 -9.25 -8.10
C ARG A 47 -11.41 -8.07 -7.55
N LEU A 48 -12.05 -6.91 -7.52
CA LEU A 48 -11.57 -5.71 -6.83
C LEU A 48 -12.07 -5.71 -5.39
N VAL A 49 -11.16 -5.64 -4.42
CA VAL A 49 -11.52 -5.54 -3.01
C VAL A 49 -11.36 -4.10 -2.56
N PHE A 50 -12.45 -3.46 -2.18
CA PHE A 50 -12.46 -2.11 -1.61
C PHE A 50 -12.74 -2.14 -0.11
N LEU A 51 -12.06 -1.27 0.63
CA LEU A 51 -12.37 -0.93 2.00
C LEU A 51 -13.10 0.40 2.06
N VAL A 52 -14.15 0.44 2.88
CA VAL A 52 -14.91 1.65 3.19
C VAL A 52 -15.00 1.84 4.70
N ASP A 53 -15.16 3.08 5.15
CA ASP A 53 -15.21 3.45 6.57
C ASP A 53 -16.61 3.32 7.20
N SER A 54 -17.68 3.32 6.41
CA SER A 54 -19.04 3.15 6.91
C SER A 54 -19.97 2.35 5.98
N PRO A 55 -21.06 1.76 6.50
CA PRO A 55 -22.06 1.07 5.69
C PRO A 55 -22.76 1.96 4.66
N ILE A 56 -22.85 3.27 4.91
CA ILE A 56 -23.43 4.23 3.97
C ILE A 56 -22.56 4.28 2.70
N TRP A 57 -21.24 4.30 2.88
CA TRP A 57 -20.28 4.30 1.77
C TRP A 57 -20.21 2.96 1.07
N HIS A 58 -20.42 1.85 1.79
CA HIS A 58 -20.61 0.54 1.17
C HIS A 58 -21.77 0.55 0.16
N ALA A 59 -22.94 1.07 0.57
CA ALA A 59 -24.09 1.17 -0.31
C ALA A 59 -23.81 2.07 -1.52
N ARG A 60 -23.17 3.22 -1.31
CA ARG A 60 -22.82 4.17 -2.40
C ARG A 60 -21.81 3.58 -3.39
N LEU A 61 -20.82 2.84 -2.90
CA LEU A 61 -19.84 2.17 -3.76
C LEU A 61 -20.50 1.06 -4.58
N ARG A 62 -21.47 0.34 -4.00
CA ARG A 62 -22.25 -0.68 -4.73
C ARG A 62 -23.08 -0.08 -5.86
N LEU A 63 -23.64 1.11 -5.69
CA LEU A 63 -24.33 1.84 -6.76
C LEU A 63 -23.38 2.28 -7.89
N SER A 64 -22.09 2.41 -7.60
CA SER A 64 -21.04 2.81 -8.56
C SER A 64 -20.23 1.62 -9.08
N ALA A 65 -20.66 0.38 -8.79
CA ALA A 65 -19.87 -0.82 -9.05
C ALA A 65 -19.61 -1.06 -10.54
N GLU A 66 -20.61 -0.91 -11.39
CA GLU A 66 -20.45 -1.08 -12.86
C GLU A 66 -19.47 -0.07 -13.45
N VAL A 67 -19.60 1.20 -13.07
CA VAL A 67 -18.69 2.27 -13.50
C VAL A 67 -17.25 1.99 -13.06
N LEU A 68 -17.08 1.43 -11.86
CA LEU A 68 -15.77 1.01 -11.35
C LEU A 68 -15.18 -0.18 -12.12
N LEU A 69 -16.00 -1.19 -12.45
CA LEU A 69 -15.57 -2.34 -13.24
C LEU A 69 -15.15 -1.90 -14.64
N ASP A 70 -15.91 -1.02 -15.28
CA ASP A 70 -15.58 -0.47 -16.59
C ASP A 70 -14.32 0.39 -16.57
N ALA A 71 -14.18 1.25 -15.55
CA ALA A 71 -12.96 2.00 -15.32
C ALA A 71 -11.73 1.08 -15.13
N ALA A 72 -11.84 0.05 -14.30
CA ALA A 72 -10.77 -0.91 -14.10
C ALA A 72 -10.41 -1.66 -15.39
N ARG A 73 -11.42 -2.09 -16.18
CA ARG A 73 -11.24 -2.72 -17.49
C ARG A 73 -10.55 -1.80 -18.49
N SER A 74 -10.89 -0.52 -18.51
CA SER A 74 -10.22 0.48 -19.37
C SER A 74 -8.73 0.68 -19.06
N ILE A 75 -8.32 0.37 -17.82
CA ILE A 75 -6.94 0.46 -17.35
C ILE A 75 -6.18 -0.86 -17.63
N GLY A 76 -6.86 -1.87 -18.18
CA GLY A 76 -6.29 -3.17 -18.51
C GLY A 76 -6.42 -4.22 -17.40
N LEU A 77 -7.30 -4.01 -16.42
CA LEU A 77 -7.61 -5.03 -15.42
C LEU A 77 -8.76 -5.92 -15.88
N ASP A 78 -8.54 -7.23 -15.92
CA ASP A 78 -9.61 -8.20 -16.16
C ASP A 78 -10.35 -8.50 -14.85
N VAL A 79 -11.34 -7.67 -14.52
CA VAL A 79 -12.14 -7.77 -13.30
C VAL A 79 -13.62 -7.89 -13.64
N SER A 80 -14.31 -8.77 -12.92
CA SER A 80 -15.73 -9.09 -13.12
C SER A 80 -16.58 -8.87 -11.87
N ASP A 81 -15.97 -8.64 -10.71
CA ASP A 81 -16.67 -8.53 -9.45
C ASP A 81 -16.01 -7.51 -8.50
N ILE A 82 -16.83 -6.91 -7.63
CA ILE A 82 -16.38 -5.96 -6.60
C ILE A 82 -16.81 -6.46 -5.24
N VAL A 83 -15.82 -6.69 -4.38
CA VAL A 83 -16.01 -7.03 -2.97
C VAL A 83 -15.77 -5.79 -2.13
N ILE A 84 -16.76 -5.42 -1.34
CA ILE A 84 -16.71 -4.24 -0.49
C ILE A 84 -16.67 -4.70 0.97
N ARG A 85 -15.72 -4.19 1.74
CA ARG A 85 -15.60 -4.49 3.18
C ARG A 85 -15.61 -3.20 3.97
N THR A 86 -16.45 -3.16 5.00
CA THR A 86 -16.46 -2.04 5.94
C THR A 86 -15.37 -2.26 6.99
N SER A 87 -14.52 -1.27 7.18
CA SER A 87 -13.42 -1.25 8.15
C SER A 87 -13.68 -0.18 9.19
N THR A 88 -13.46 -0.52 10.46
CA THR A 88 -13.45 0.45 11.57
C THR A 88 -12.07 1.11 11.76
N ARG A 89 -11.05 0.64 11.04
CA ARG A 89 -9.71 1.23 11.05
C ARG A 89 -9.59 2.34 10.00
N PRO A 90 -8.81 3.39 10.28
CA PRO A 90 -8.55 4.46 9.32
C PRO A 90 -8.00 3.89 8.02
N LEU A 91 -8.62 4.26 6.90
CA LEU A 91 -8.31 3.70 5.59
C LEU A 91 -6.93 4.11 5.09
N ARG A 92 -6.50 5.34 5.38
CA ARG A 92 -5.17 5.85 5.03
C ARG A 92 -4.38 6.06 6.31
N ALA A 93 -3.09 5.74 6.27
CA ALA A 93 -2.19 6.17 7.33
C ALA A 93 -2.27 7.71 7.41
N PRO A 94 -2.33 8.29 8.62
CA PRO A 94 -2.22 9.73 8.74
C PRO A 94 -0.93 10.15 8.04
N ALA A 95 -1.04 11.12 7.12
CA ALA A 95 0.13 11.68 6.47
C ALA A 95 1.09 12.07 7.60
N THR A 96 2.26 11.42 7.65
CA THR A 96 3.32 11.87 8.53
C THR A 96 3.72 13.21 7.93
N ASP A 97 3.29 14.27 8.58
CA ASP A 97 3.54 15.63 8.13
C ASP A 97 5.07 15.79 8.06
N ALA A 98 5.64 15.68 6.87
CA ALA A 98 7.09 15.62 6.66
C ALA A 98 7.79 16.92 7.10
N GLY A 99 7.02 17.96 7.41
CA GLY A 99 7.47 19.22 7.99
C GLY A 99 7.35 19.32 9.51
N ARG A 100 6.74 18.35 10.20
CA ARG A 100 6.66 18.38 11.67
C ARG A 100 7.95 17.80 12.26
N PRO A 101 8.77 18.59 12.97
CA PRO A 101 9.93 18.04 13.65
C PRO A 101 9.45 16.95 14.62
N PRO A 102 10.13 15.80 14.69
CA PRO A 102 9.76 14.74 15.60
C PRO A 102 9.72 15.30 17.03
N ILE A 103 8.66 14.95 17.76
CA ILE A 103 8.54 15.24 19.20
C ILE A 103 9.53 14.29 19.88
N GLY A 104 10.81 14.67 19.90
CA GLY A 104 11.93 13.82 20.26
C GLY A 104 13.06 14.09 19.29
N GLY A 105 14.10 14.79 19.78
CA GLY A 105 15.20 15.28 18.96
C GLY A 105 15.96 14.21 18.17
N ALA A 106 17.03 14.63 17.51
CA ALA A 106 17.87 13.75 16.70
C ALA A 106 18.24 12.46 17.47
N PRO A 107 18.27 11.29 16.80
CA PRO A 107 18.62 10.03 17.46
C PRO A 107 19.93 10.18 18.22
N SER A 108 20.01 9.63 19.43
CA SER A 108 21.22 9.69 20.25
C SER A 108 22.40 9.04 19.52
N ALA A 109 23.62 9.43 19.86
CA ALA A 109 24.83 8.81 19.29
C ALA A 109 24.79 7.29 19.43
N THR A 110 24.38 6.80 20.60
CA THR A 110 24.21 5.37 20.89
C THR A 110 23.17 4.68 20.00
N ALA A 111 22.06 5.36 19.69
CA ALA A 111 21.05 4.80 18.78
C ALA A 111 21.59 4.68 17.34
N ARG A 112 22.39 5.65 16.90
CA ARG A 112 23.07 5.57 15.58
C ARG A 112 24.11 4.47 15.55
N GLU A 113 24.93 4.33 16.59
CA GLU A 113 25.96 3.30 16.70
C GLU A 113 25.34 1.89 16.74
N ALA A 114 24.29 1.69 17.53
CA ALA A 114 23.58 0.41 17.59
C ALA A 114 22.98 0.03 16.22
N LEU A 115 22.37 1.00 15.52
CA LEU A 115 21.86 0.78 14.17
C LEU A 115 22.99 0.46 13.17
N GLN A 116 24.12 1.16 13.24
CA GLN A 116 25.29 0.88 12.41
C GLN A 116 25.88 -0.51 12.68
N ALA A 117 25.95 -0.93 13.94
CA ALA A 117 26.43 -2.25 14.32
C ALA A 117 25.51 -3.37 13.79
N VAL A 118 24.19 -3.18 13.88
CA VAL A 118 23.21 -4.11 13.29
C VAL A 118 23.31 -4.12 11.76
N LEU A 119 23.49 -2.96 11.13
CA LEU A 119 23.70 -2.90 9.68
C LEU A 119 25.02 -3.56 9.25
N ALA A 120 26.07 -3.49 10.08
CA ALA A 120 27.35 -4.14 9.82
C ALA A 120 27.28 -5.66 9.99
N SER A 121 26.55 -6.17 10.99
CA SER A 121 26.39 -7.62 11.18
C SER A 121 25.57 -8.29 10.07
N LEU A 122 24.60 -7.56 9.50
CA LEU A 122 23.83 -8.00 8.34
C LEU A 122 24.65 -8.04 7.03
N ARG A 123 25.84 -7.42 7.00
CA ARG A 123 26.77 -7.43 5.85
C ARG A 123 27.81 -8.55 5.96
N SER A 124 27.46 -9.69 6.57
CA SER A 124 28.37 -10.83 6.73
C SER A 124 29.06 -11.24 5.39
N PRO A 125 30.31 -11.72 5.44
CA PRO A 125 31.23 -11.71 4.30
C PRO A 125 30.92 -12.83 3.31
N GLU A 126 30.61 -12.46 2.07
CA GLU A 126 30.61 -13.35 0.90
C GLU A 126 31.94 -13.30 0.11
N ASP A 127 33.01 -12.77 0.71
CA ASP A 127 34.36 -12.70 0.14
C ASP A 127 35.33 -13.59 0.95
N ASP A 128 35.10 -14.91 0.95
CA ASP A 128 36.18 -15.89 1.22
C ASP A 128 35.78 -17.29 0.69
N ARG A 129 35.64 -17.41 -0.64
CA ARG A 129 35.73 -18.71 -1.32
C ARG A 129 36.20 -18.51 -2.75
N THR A 130 37.48 -18.21 -2.91
CA THR A 130 38.22 -18.51 -4.14
C THR A 130 39.68 -18.73 -3.76
N ASP A 131 39.99 -19.96 -3.37
CA ASP A 131 41.19 -20.69 -3.82
C ASP A 131 40.93 -22.20 -3.68
#